data_AF-A0A8X6SBL1-F1
#
_entry.id   AF-A0A8X6SBL1-F1
#
_cell.length_a   1.000
_cell.length_b   1.000
_cell.length_c   1.000
_cell.angle_alpha   90.00
_cell.angle_beta   90.00
_cell.angle_gamma   90.00
#
_symmetry.space_group_name_H-M   'P 1'
#
loop_
_entity.id
_entity.type
_entity.pdbx_description
1 polymer ?
#
loop_
_entity_poly.entity_id
_entity_poly.type
_entity_poly.pdbx_seq_one_letter_code
_entity_poly.pdbx_strand_id
1 'polypeptide(L)'
;MYAKIETERLLYIRLNQTELRSEQYIHLRDAIVNDGNVNPNELGRMAILPSTFTGSPRHMHEYAQDAMTYVPAYGRPEMFVTFTSNPTWNEIKELLLVGQSSSDRHDITARVFKQKLKCLMDFIIKHHVFGETRC
;
A
#
# COMPACT_ATOMS: atom_id res chain seq x y z
N MET A 1 -10.84 -14.21 -2.97
CA MET A 1 -9.59 -14.76 -2.37
C MET A 1 -8.93 -13.73 -1.46
N TYR A 2 -8.70 -12.49 -1.91
CA TYR A 2 -8.14 -11.39 -1.10
C TYR A 2 -8.86 -11.16 0.25
N ALA A 3 -10.19 -11.02 0.24
CA ALA A 3 -10.96 -10.77 1.47
C ALA A 3 -10.77 -11.84 2.56
N LYS A 4 -10.54 -13.11 2.18
CA LYS A 4 -10.27 -14.18 3.14
C LYS A 4 -8.87 -14.02 3.75
N ILE A 5 -7.87 -13.77 2.91
CA ILE A 5 -6.48 -13.55 3.35
C ILE A 5 -6.40 -12.36 4.29
N GLU A 6 -7.07 -11.26 3.94
CA GLU A 6 -7.05 -10.03 4.75
C GLU A 6 -7.77 -10.22 6.09
N THR A 7 -8.87 -10.98 6.08
CA THR A 7 -9.57 -11.37 7.32
C THR A 7 -8.66 -12.19 8.24
N GLU A 8 -7.97 -13.20 7.72
CA GLU A 8 -7.03 -14.02 8.50
C GLU A 8 -5.87 -13.17 9.06
N ARG A 9 -5.34 -12.24 8.26
CA ARG A 9 -4.29 -11.30 8.70
C ARG A 9 -4.77 -10.42 9.85
N LEU A 10 -5.99 -9.89 9.75
CA LEU A 10 -6.61 -9.09 10.82
C LEU A 10 -6.89 -9.91 12.07
N LEU A 11 -7.32 -11.17 11.92
CA LEU A 11 -7.49 -12.10 13.05
C LEU A 11 -6.17 -12.36 13.76
N TYR A 12 -5.10 -12.64 13.02
CA TYR A 12 -3.76 -12.81 13.58
C TYR A 12 -3.32 -11.58 14.37
N ILE A 13 -3.46 -10.37 13.80
CA ILE A 13 -3.10 -9.12 14.48
C ILE A 13 -3.91 -8.95 15.76
N ARG A 14 -5.21 -9.25 15.74
CA ARG A 14 -6.09 -9.12 16.91
C ARG A 14 -5.71 -10.10 18.02
N LEU A 15 -5.33 -11.33 17.69
CA LEU A 15 -5.02 -12.36 18.66
C LEU A 15 -3.61 -12.23 19.27
N ASN A 16 -2.64 -11.73 18.49
CA ASN A 16 -1.22 -11.68 18.89
C ASN A 16 -0.73 -10.27 19.29
N GLN A 17 -1.61 -9.44 19.86
CA GLN A 17 -1.29 -8.07 20.25
C GLN A 17 -0.07 -7.95 21.21
N THR A 18 0.07 -8.86 22.17
CA THR A 18 1.21 -8.90 23.11
C THR A 18 2.54 -9.18 22.41
N GLU A 19 2.58 -10.13 21.47
CA GLU A 19 3.78 -10.43 20.67
C GLU A 19 4.15 -9.27 19.74
N LEU A 20 3.15 -8.55 19.22
CA LEU A 20 3.33 -7.33 18.42
C LEU A 20 3.73 -6.10 19.27
N ARG A 21 4.00 -6.31 20.57
CA ARG A 21 4.39 -5.28 21.54
C ARG A 21 3.38 -4.14 21.59
N SER A 22 2.09 -4.45 21.45
CA SER A 22 1.01 -3.45 21.46
C SER A 22 1.00 -2.61 22.74
N GLU A 23 1.52 -3.20 23.81
CA GLU A 23 1.61 -2.68 25.17
C GLU A 23 2.63 -1.54 25.29
N GLN A 24 3.54 -1.36 24.33
CA GLN A 24 4.46 -0.21 24.32
C GLN A 24 3.81 1.06 23.75
N TYR A 25 2.62 0.95 23.17
CA TYR A 25 1.92 2.07 22.56
C TYR A 25 0.99 2.80 23.55
N ILE A 26 1.36 2.83 24.84
CA ILE A 26 0.60 3.45 25.95
C ILE A 26 0.20 4.88 25.61
N HIS A 27 1.12 5.69 25.05
CA HIS A 27 0.83 7.08 24.68
C HIS A 27 -0.28 7.23 23.63
N LEU A 28 -0.43 6.26 22.72
CA LEU A 28 -1.51 6.26 21.72
C LEU A 28 -2.84 5.88 22.37
N ARG A 29 -2.82 4.88 23.26
CA ARG A 29 -3.99 4.44 24.02
C ARG A 29 -4.51 5.59 24.89
N ASP A 30 -3.61 6.30 25.56
CA ASP A 30 -3.94 7.42 26.43
C ASP A 30 -4.46 8.62 25.64
N ALA A 31 -3.91 8.89 24.44
CA ALA A 31 -4.44 9.93 23.55
C ALA A 31 -5.86 9.64 23.08
N ILE A 32 -6.19 8.38 22.78
CA ILE A 32 -7.55 7.97 22.37
C ILE A 32 -8.52 7.96 23.56
N VAL A 33 -8.08 7.53 24.74
CA VAL A 33 -8.92 7.54 25.96
C VAL A 33 -9.23 8.98 26.43
N ASN A 34 -8.32 9.92 26.20
CA ASN A 34 -8.53 11.34 26.49
C ASN A 34 -9.42 12.06 25.46
N ASP A 35 -9.77 11.41 24.35
CA ASP A 35 -10.78 11.93 23.42
C ASP A 35 -12.17 11.69 24.03
N GLY A 36 -12.77 12.74 24.60
CA GLY A 36 -13.97 12.69 25.45
C GLY A 36 -15.26 12.18 24.79
N ASN A 37 -15.18 11.68 23.56
CA ASN A 37 -16.29 11.10 22.79
C ASN A 37 -16.37 9.56 22.86
N VAL A 38 -15.45 8.88 23.56
CA VAL A 38 -15.38 7.40 23.50
C VAL A 38 -15.56 6.77 24.89
N ASN A 39 -16.70 6.11 25.10
CA ASN A 39 -16.97 5.31 26.30
C ASN A 39 -16.06 4.05 26.33
N PRO A 40 -15.12 3.92 27.29
CA PRO A 40 -14.20 2.78 27.36
C PRO A 40 -14.91 1.42 27.54
N ASN A 41 -16.13 1.44 28.07
CA ASN A 41 -16.94 0.26 28.35
C ASN A 41 -17.80 -0.22 27.16
N GLU A 42 -17.93 0.59 26.10
CA GLU A 42 -18.64 0.22 24.86
C GLU A 42 -17.69 -0.28 23.76
N LEU A 43 -16.39 -0.02 23.93
CA LEU A 43 -15.36 -0.51 23.05
C LEU A 43 -15.14 -2.02 23.30
N GLY A 44 -15.36 -2.83 22.27
CA GLY A 44 -14.77 -4.17 22.24
C GLY A 44 -13.25 -4.12 22.44
N ARG A 45 -12.59 -5.28 22.53
CA ARG A 45 -11.13 -5.35 22.72
C ARG A 45 -10.40 -4.53 21.63
N MET A 46 -9.79 -3.41 22.03
CA MET A 46 -9.02 -2.54 21.15
C MET A 46 -7.80 -3.30 20.63
N ALA A 47 -7.69 -3.44 19.31
CA ALA A 47 -6.54 -4.02 18.63
C ALA A 47 -5.82 -2.93 17.84
N ILE A 48 -4.52 -2.77 18.08
CA ILE A 48 -3.73 -1.72 17.44
C ILE A 48 -3.08 -2.32 16.19
N LEU A 49 -3.40 -1.77 15.02
CA LEU A 49 -2.88 -2.23 13.72
C LEU A 49 -1.46 -1.73 13.50
N PRO A 50 -0.46 -2.58 13.19
CA PRO A 50 0.92 -2.14 12.94
C PRO A 50 1.01 -1.26 11.69
N SER A 51 2.10 -0.51 11.52
CA SER A 51 2.34 0.29 10.31
C SER A 51 2.55 -0.55 9.05
N THR A 52 2.94 -1.82 9.21
CA THR A 52 3.01 -2.81 8.14
C THR A 52 1.64 -3.20 7.57
N PHE A 53 0.55 -2.83 8.24
CA PHE A 53 -0.81 -3.01 7.75
C PHE A 53 -1.22 -1.78 6.92
N THR A 54 -1.36 -1.97 5.60
CA THR A 54 -1.72 -0.90 4.67
C THR A 54 -3.06 -0.25 5.06
N GLY A 55 -3.08 1.08 5.10
CA GLY A 55 -4.26 1.86 5.51
C GLY A 55 -4.51 1.93 7.01
N SER A 56 -3.64 1.34 7.86
CA SER A 56 -3.72 1.60 9.30
C SER A 56 -3.40 3.08 9.60
N PRO A 57 -3.89 3.63 10.72
CA PRO A 57 -3.53 4.98 11.13
C PRO A 57 -2.02 5.21 11.21
N ARG A 58 -1.27 4.18 11.65
CA ARG A 58 0.19 4.25 11.74
C ARG A 58 0.88 4.21 10.39
N HIS A 59 0.40 3.37 9.48
CA HIS A 59 0.86 3.36 8.11
C HIS A 59 0.74 4.75 7.48
N MET A 60 -0.44 5.37 7.60
CA MET A 60 -0.67 6.70 7.05
C MET A 60 0.18 7.78 7.73
N HIS A 61 0.40 7.67 9.05
CA HIS A 61 1.24 8.61 9.79
C HIS A 61 2.72 8.52 9.37
N GLU A 62 3.26 7.31 9.20
CA GLU A 62 4.62 7.12 8.68
C GLU A 62 4.78 7.74 7.29
N TYR A 63 3.86 7.49 6.35
CA TYR A 63 3.92 8.14 5.03
C TYR A 63 3.83 9.67 5.09
N ALA A 64 3.06 10.22 6.03
CA ALA A 64 2.98 11.66 6.22
C ALA A 64 4.30 12.23 6.74
N GLN A 65 4.95 11.56 7.70
CA GLN A 65 6.26 11.93 8.20
C GLN A 65 7.34 11.82 7.11
N ASP A 66 7.33 10.72 6.34
CA ASP A 66 8.24 10.53 5.20
C ASP A 66 8.07 11.67 4.19
N ALA A 67 6.84 12.03 3.82
CA ALA A 67 6.58 13.16 2.92
C ALA A 67 7.11 14.49 3.50
N MET A 68 6.95 14.73 4.81
CA MET A 68 7.47 15.93 5.49
C MET A 68 9.00 15.99 5.47
N THR A 69 9.70 14.85 5.45
CA THR A 69 11.17 14.81 5.34
C THR A 69 11.65 14.88 3.89
N TYR A 70 10.87 14.31 2.96
CA TYR A 70 11.23 14.25 1.55
C TYR A 70 11.22 15.63 0.88
N VAL A 71 10.21 16.45 1.16
CA VAL A 71 10.04 17.77 0.50
C VAL A 71 11.20 18.74 0.79
N PRO A 72 11.68 18.90 2.03
CA PRO A 72 12.86 19.72 2.31
C PRO A 72 14.15 19.17 1.69
N ALA A 73 14.29 17.85 1.60
CA ALA A 73 15.50 17.21 1.11
C ALA A 73 15.61 17.21 -0.42
N TYR A 74 14.50 16.95 -1.13
CA TYR A 74 14.48 16.74 -2.58
C TYR A 74 13.69 17.79 -3.36
N GLY A 75 13.00 18.69 -2.65
CA GLY A 75 12.09 19.67 -3.25
C GLY A 75 10.66 19.16 -3.34
N ARG A 76 9.76 20.04 -3.80
CA ARG A 76 8.35 19.70 -3.97
C ARG A 76 8.15 18.88 -5.25
N PRO A 77 7.27 17.87 -5.25
CA PRO A 77 6.94 17.15 -6.47
C PRO A 77 6.23 18.08 -7.48
N GLU A 78 6.67 18.04 -8.73
CA GLU A 78 6.08 18.84 -9.83
C GLU A 78 5.08 18.05 -10.67
N MET A 79 5.26 16.72 -10.77
CA MET A 79 4.47 15.85 -11.61
C MET A 79 4.04 14.59 -10.85
N PHE A 80 2.81 14.14 -11.13
CA PHE A 80 2.32 12.84 -10.71
C PHE A 80 1.98 12.01 -11.96
N VAL A 81 2.64 10.85 -12.10
CA VAL A 81 2.46 9.96 -13.27
C VAL A 81 1.65 8.73 -12.85
N THR A 82 0.48 8.56 -13.47
CA THR A 82 -0.34 7.36 -13.30
C THR A 82 -0.14 6.43 -14.49
N PHE A 83 0.26 5.18 -14.24
CA PHE A 83 0.35 4.15 -15.27
C PHE A 83 -0.70 3.06 -15.01
N THR A 84 -1.63 2.90 -15.95
CA THR A 84 -2.77 1.99 -15.83
C THR A 84 -2.63 0.82 -16.79
N SER A 85 -2.94 -0.39 -16.32
CA SER A 85 -2.97 -1.58 -17.17
C SER A 85 -4.08 -1.47 -18.22
N ASN A 86 -3.80 -1.88 -19.45
CA ASN A 86 -4.81 -1.99 -20.51
C ASN A 86 -5.02 -3.47 -20.88
N PRO A 87 -6.21 -4.05 -20.62
CA PRO A 87 -6.49 -5.45 -20.93
C PRO A 87 -6.50 -5.76 -22.44
N THR A 88 -6.52 -4.74 -23.29
CA THR A 88 -6.54 -4.89 -24.75
C THR A 88 -5.15 -4.98 -25.40
N TRP A 89 -4.08 -4.88 -24.60
CA TRP A 89 -2.71 -5.06 -25.07
C TRP A 89 -2.51 -6.41 -25.76
N ASN A 90 -1.76 -6.40 -26.86
CA ASN A 90 -1.53 -7.58 -27.70
C ASN A 90 -0.85 -8.70 -26.90
N GLU A 91 0.11 -8.35 -26.04
CA GLU A 91 0.81 -9.31 -25.19
C GLU A 91 -0.13 -10.07 -24.25
N ILE A 92 -1.25 -9.45 -23.85
CA ILE A 92 -2.27 -10.14 -23.05
C ILE A 92 -3.08 -11.05 -23.97
N LYS A 93 -3.61 -10.53 -25.08
CA LYS A 93 -4.48 -11.27 -26.01
C LYS A 93 -3.81 -12.52 -26.57
N GLU A 94 -2.53 -12.43 -26.91
CA GLU A 94 -1.74 -13.55 -27.46
C GLU A 94 -1.52 -14.68 -26.46
N LEU A 95 -1.50 -14.37 -25.16
CA LEU A 95 -1.31 -15.35 -24.09
C LEU A 95 -2.63 -15.94 -23.57
N LEU A 96 -3.78 -15.41 -24.00
CA LEU A 96 -5.10 -15.94 -23.64
C LEU A 96 -5.45 -17.14 -24.52
N LEU A 97 -6.05 -18.17 -23.89
CA LEU A 97 -6.62 -19.29 -24.62
C LEU A 97 -7.96 -18.90 -25.27
N VAL A 98 -8.38 -19.65 -26.28
CA VAL A 98 -9.67 -19.42 -26.95
C VAL A 98 -10.81 -19.43 -25.92
N GLY A 99 -11.61 -18.37 -25.91
CA GLY A 99 -12.73 -18.18 -24.99
C GLY A 99 -12.37 -17.62 -23.61
N GLN A 100 -11.09 -17.38 -23.31
CA GLN A 100 -10.68 -16.69 -22.07
C GLN A 100 -10.72 -15.17 -22.24
N SER A 101 -11.14 -14.48 -21.18
CA SER A 101 -11.00 -13.03 -21.03
C SER A 101 -9.77 -12.68 -20.18
N SER A 102 -9.32 -11.43 -20.28
CA SER A 102 -8.23 -10.91 -19.43
C SER A 102 -8.55 -10.99 -17.93
N SER A 103 -9.84 -10.94 -17.57
CA SER A 103 -10.33 -11.12 -16.21
C SER A 103 -10.16 -12.55 -15.71
N ASP A 104 -10.20 -13.55 -16.60
CA ASP A 104 -10.00 -14.95 -16.20
C ASP A 104 -8.53 -15.27 -15.90
N ARG A 105 -7.61 -14.45 -16.43
CA ARG A 105 -6.15 -14.60 -16.30
C ARG A 105 -5.49 -13.33 -15.77
N HIS A 106 -5.85 -12.97 -14.54
CA HIS A 106 -5.24 -11.84 -13.83
C HIS A 106 -3.71 -11.94 -13.70
N ASP A 107 -3.16 -13.16 -13.66
CA ASP A 107 -1.73 -13.42 -13.63
C ASP A 107 -1.00 -12.89 -14.87
N ILE A 108 -1.59 -13.09 -16.06
CA ILE A 108 -1.06 -12.60 -17.34
C ILE A 108 -1.10 -11.07 -17.34
N THR A 109 -2.24 -10.48 -17.01
CA THR A 109 -2.42 -9.03 -16.96
C THR A 109 -1.42 -8.37 -16.01
N ALA A 110 -1.24 -8.94 -14.81
CA ALA A 110 -0.29 -8.42 -13.82
C ALA A 110 1.17 -8.52 -14.31
N ARG A 111 1.55 -9.61 -14.97
CA ARG A 111 2.90 -9.80 -15.52
C ARG A 111 3.20 -8.81 -16.65
N VAL A 112 2.29 -8.66 -17.61
CA VAL A 112 2.43 -7.71 -18.72
C VAL A 112 2.50 -6.28 -18.18
N PHE A 113 1.63 -5.92 -17.24
CA PHE A 113 1.68 -4.62 -16.58
C PHE A 113 3.04 -4.36 -15.91
N LYS A 114 3.56 -5.32 -15.15
CA LYS A 114 4.86 -5.18 -14.47
C LYS A 114 6.01 -4.99 -15.47
N GLN A 115 6.00 -5.72 -16.58
CA GLN A 115 7.00 -5.58 -17.63
C GLN A 115 6.94 -4.20 -18.29
N LYS A 116 5.75 -3.74 -18.69
CA LYS A 116 5.60 -2.40 -19.29
C LYS A 116 5.94 -1.27 -18.32
N LEU A 117 5.56 -1.42 -17.04
CA LEU A 117 5.96 -0.48 -16.00
C LEU A 117 7.49 -0.42 -15.86
N LYS A 118 8.18 -1.57 -15.89
CA LYS A 118 9.64 -1.61 -15.86
C LYS A 118 10.24 -0.89 -17.07
N CYS A 119 9.70 -1.09 -18.26
CA CYS A 119 10.14 -0.37 -19.45
C CYS A 119 9.94 1.15 -19.32
N LEU A 120 8.81 1.60 -18.77
CA LEU A 120 8.56 3.02 -18.51
C LEU A 120 9.57 3.60 -17.51
N MET A 121 9.82 2.90 -16.40
CA MET A 121 10.80 3.33 -15.39
C MET A 121 12.21 3.39 -15.96
N ASP A 122 12.61 2.36 -16.71
CA ASP A 122 13.88 2.33 -17.42
C ASP A 122 13.99 3.50 -18.40
N PHE A 123 12.92 3.80 -19.14
CA PHE A 123 12.90 4.93 -20.06
C PHE A 123 13.12 6.26 -19.33
N ILE A 124 12.36 6.50 -18.26
CA ILE A 124 12.45 7.74 -17.47
C ILE A 124 13.83 7.91 -16.85
N ILE A 125 14.36 6.85 -16.21
CA ILE A 125 15.60 6.92 -15.41
C ILE A 125 16.84 6.88 -16.32
N LYS A 126 16.92 5.91 -17.25
CA LYS A 126 18.15 5.67 -18.04
C LYS A 126 18.33 6.67 -19.18
N HIS A 127 17.24 7.24 -19.69
CA HIS A 127 17.31 8.30 -20.70
C HIS A 127 17.19 9.70 -20.10
N HIS A 128 17.16 9.83 -18.77
CA HIS A 128 17.11 11.11 -18.07
C HIS A 128 15.98 12.03 -18.58
N VAL A 129 14.80 11.45 -18.83
CA VAL A 129 13.66 12.16 -19.44
C VAL A 129 13.25 13.39 -18.63
N PHE A 130 13.38 13.30 -17.30
CA PHE A 130 13.14 14.39 -16.36
C PHE A 130 14.42 14.88 -15.68
N GLY A 131 15.58 14.64 -16.29
CA GLY A 131 16.90 14.96 -15.74
C GLY A 131 17.54 13.79 -14.99
N GLU A 132 18.69 14.07 -14.38
CA GLU A 132 19.46 13.08 -13.62
C GLU A 132 18.72 12.69 -12.34
N THR A 133 18.71 11.39 -12.07
CA THR A 133 18.08 10.84 -10.88
C THR A 133 18.96 11.12 -9.66
N ARG A 134 18.41 11.80 -8.66
CA ARG A 134 19.07 12.08 -7.38
C ARG A 134 18.74 10.96 -6.38
N CYS A 135 19.29 9.78 -6.61
CA CYS A 135 19.15 8.61 -5.73
C CYS A 135 20.49 7.90 -5.58
#